data_AF-A0A4P6MNF9-F1
#
_entry.id   AF-A0A4P6MNF9-F1
#
_cell.length_a   1.000
_cell.length_b   1.000
_cell.length_c   1.000
_cell.angle_alpha   90.00
_cell.angle_beta   90.00
_cell.angle_gamma   90.00
#
_symmetry.space_group_name_H-M   'P 1'
#
loop_
_entity.id
_entity.type
_entity.pdbx_description
1 polymer ?
#
loop_
_entity_poly.entity_id
_entity_poly.type
_entity_poly.pdbx_seq_one_letter_code
_entity_poly.pdbx_strand_id
1 'polypeptide(L)'
;MIARITGAAMRAVLVAILIATPALLVPGIVSGGPELILLLALIAAVLTFLEYNTAYPSIVEFRDAPPLNRIRFIALFATVFFLTVMAKHAVAPTGLTTLVASLGGLIGDAVDFPYSPVRLVILILPSDAPLALYEAVRMSAGVAYTIAFLATLIFLMLVRLLGWPTGAGSFNVWINLPLFDPTTGGDVVQRLHRDARINIILGVLLPFLIPALMKMASAIIDPAILHNPHTLIWTISAWAFLPASIIMRGIAMSRIGDLIEEQRRRTYANAEAAQTV
;
A
#
# COMPACT_ATOMS: atom_id res chain seq x y z
N MET A 1 18.52 -22.61 -4.09
CA MET A 1 18.58 -21.68 -5.24
C MET A 1 17.31 -21.75 -6.08
N ILE A 2 16.87 -22.93 -6.54
CA ILE A 2 15.67 -23.11 -7.39
C ILE A 2 14.42 -22.48 -6.76
N ALA A 3 14.09 -22.80 -5.49
CA ALA A 3 12.92 -22.24 -4.80
C ALA A 3 12.92 -20.70 -4.70
N ARG A 4 14.11 -20.07 -4.59
CA ARG A 4 14.25 -18.61 -4.55
C ARG A 4 13.96 -18.00 -5.92
N ILE A 5 14.54 -18.58 -6.98
CA ILE A 5 14.34 -18.14 -8.36
C ILE A 5 12.86 -18.26 -8.74
N THR A 6 12.24 -19.42 -8.48
CA THR A 6 10.82 -19.65 -8.76
C THR A 6 9.93 -18.69 -7.97
N GLY A 7 10.23 -18.47 -6.68
CA GLY A 7 9.49 -17.52 -5.86
C GLY A 7 9.64 -16.07 -6.33
N ALA A 8 10.82 -15.66 -6.79
CA ALA A 8 11.06 -14.32 -7.34
C ALA A 8 10.30 -14.15 -8.68
N ALA A 9 10.34 -15.16 -9.55
CA ALA A 9 9.62 -15.17 -10.83
C ALA A 9 8.11 -15.06 -10.64
N MET A 10 7.54 -15.83 -9.70
CA MET A 10 6.10 -15.75 -9.41
C MET A 10 5.68 -14.35 -8.96
N ARG A 11 6.46 -13.71 -8.07
CA ARG A 11 6.18 -12.33 -7.62
C ARG A 11 6.29 -11.31 -8.75
N ALA A 12 7.29 -11.46 -9.62
CA ALA A 12 7.46 -10.61 -10.80
C ALA A 12 6.25 -10.70 -11.74
N VAL A 13 5.76 -11.91 -12.01
CA VAL A 13 4.55 -12.14 -12.82
C VAL A 13 3.32 -11.52 -12.17
N LEU A 14 3.15 -11.70 -10.85
CA LEU A 14 2.03 -11.11 -10.12
C LEU A 14 2.03 -9.56 -10.17
N VAL A 15 3.20 -8.93 -10.07
CA VAL A 15 3.36 -7.48 -10.22
C VAL A 15 3.09 -7.03 -11.67
N ALA A 16 3.52 -7.81 -12.66
CA ALA A 16 3.19 -7.52 -14.06
C ALA A 16 1.68 -7.54 -14.31
N ILE A 17 0.99 -8.56 -13.78
CA ILE A 17 -0.46 -8.71 -13.91
C ILE A 17 -1.18 -7.55 -13.21
N LEU A 18 -0.77 -7.18 -11.99
CA LEU A 18 -1.29 -6.01 -11.28
C LEU A 18 -1.28 -4.77 -12.17
N ILE A 19 -0.13 -4.46 -12.79
CA ILE A 19 0.06 -3.24 -13.58
C ILE A 19 -0.70 -3.30 -14.91
N ALA A 20 -0.74 -4.47 -15.54
CA ALA A 20 -1.44 -4.66 -16.80
C ALA A 20 -2.97 -4.69 -16.66
N THR A 21 -3.51 -4.99 -15.47
CA THR A 21 -4.95 -5.22 -15.23
C THR A 21 -5.85 -4.10 -15.78
N PRO A 22 -5.60 -2.79 -15.51
CA PRO A 22 -6.42 -1.72 -16.09
C PRO A 22 -6.41 -1.73 -17.63
N ALA A 23 -5.24 -1.89 -18.24
CA ALA A 23 -5.06 -1.88 -19.70
C ALA A 23 -5.73 -3.07 -20.39
N LEU A 24 -5.74 -4.23 -19.74
CA LEU A 24 -6.34 -5.45 -20.29
C LEU A 24 -7.86 -5.46 -20.18
N LEU A 25 -8.43 -4.82 -19.15
CA LEU A 25 -9.86 -4.95 -18.85
C LEU A 25 -10.72 -3.73 -19.24
N VAL A 26 -10.14 -2.53 -19.33
CA VAL A 26 -10.86 -1.31 -19.74
C VAL A 26 -10.60 -1.06 -21.23
N PRO A 27 -11.59 -1.31 -22.12
CA PRO A 27 -11.41 -1.09 -23.55
C PRO A 27 -11.41 0.40 -23.91
N GLY A 28 -10.56 0.79 -24.87
CA GLY A 28 -10.73 2.01 -25.66
C GLY A 28 -10.20 3.33 -25.09
N ILE A 29 -9.49 3.36 -23.95
CA ILE A 29 -9.07 4.63 -23.32
C ILE A 29 -7.63 4.56 -22.75
N VAL A 30 -6.64 4.08 -23.51
CA VAL A 30 -5.23 4.21 -23.09
C VAL A 30 -4.61 5.45 -23.75
N SER A 31 -4.60 6.57 -23.03
CA SER A 31 -3.81 7.75 -23.41
C SER A 31 -2.32 7.42 -23.23
N GLY A 32 -1.69 6.89 -24.28
CA GLY A 32 -0.29 6.41 -24.25
C GLY A 32 -0.07 5.04 -24.88
N GLY A 33 -1.12 4.37 -25.39
CA GLY A 33 -1.03 3.05 -26.02
C GLY A 33 -0.86 1.91 -25.00
N PRO A 34 -1.46 0.72 -25.23
CA PRO A 34 -1.23 -0.47 -24.41
C PRO A 34 0.25 -0.84 -24.24
N GLU A 35 1.10 -0.44 -25.19
CA GLU A 35 2.53 -0.72 -25.24
C GLU A 35 3.30 -0.10 -24.07
N LEU A 36 2.98 1.14 -23.69
CA LEU A 36 3.65 1.83 -22.57
C LEU A 36 3.34 1.14 -21.25
N ILE A 37 2.09 0.73 -21.04
CA ILE A 37 1.68 0.02 -19.81
C ILE A 37 2.35 -1.34 -19.74
N LEU A 38 2.44 -2.05 -20.87
CA LEU A 38 3.16 -3.33 -20.94
C LEU A 38 4.65 -3.17 -20.64
N LEU A 39 5.29 -2.11 -21.17
CA LEU A 39 6.68 -1.79 -20.87
C LEU A 39 6.89 -1.51 -19.37
N LEU A 40 6.03 -0.68 -18.76
CA LEU A 40 6.09 -0.40 -17.32
C LEU A 40 5.87 -1.67 -16.48
N ALA A 41 4.93 -2.53 -16.89
CA ALA A 41 4.68 -3.82 -16.24
C ALA A 41 5.91 -4.73 -16.32
N LEU A 42 6.59 -4.78 -17.47
CA LEU A 42 7.81 -5.55 -17.67
C LEU A 42 8.96 -5.01 -16.81
N ILE A 43 9.17 -3.70 -16.79
CA ILE A 43 10.20 -3.06 -15.95
C ILE A 43 9.95 -3.38 -14.47
N ALA A 44 8.72 -3.20 -13.99
CA ALA A 44 8.38 -3.50 -12.61
C ALA A 44 8.54 -4.99 -12.28
N ALA A 45 8.23 -5.89 -13.21
CA ALA A 45 8.45 -7.32 -13.06
C ALA A 45 9.94 -7.66 -12.93
N VAL A 46 10.78 -7.09 -13.80
CA VAL A 46 12.25 -7.28 -13.76
C VAL A 46 12.82 -6.75 -12.44
N LEU A 47 12.44 -5.55 -12.02
CA LEU A 47 12.89 -4.97 -10.75
C LEU A 47 12.45 -5.85 -9.56
N THR A 48 11.21 -6.34 -9.56
CA THR A 48 10.71 -7.26 -8.54
C THR A 48 11.51 -8.57 -8.54
N PHE A 49 11.79 -9.13 -9.72
CA PHE A 49 12.58 -10.35 -9.82
C PHE A 49 13.98 -10.17 -9.23
N LEU A 50 14.68 -9.09 -9.61
CA LEU A 50 16.02 -8.79 -9.12
C LEU A 50 16.03 -8.62 -7.60
N GLU A 51 15.08 -7.88 -7.06
CA GLU A 51 14.99 -7.60 -5.62
C GLU A 51 14.73 -8.85 -4.77
N TYR A 52 13.95 -9.81 -5.29
CA TYR A 52 13.67 -11.08 -4.61
C TYR A 52 14.69 -12.19 -4.90
N ASN A 53 15.51 -12.04 -5.94
CA ASN A 53 16.55 -13.01 -6.29
C ASN A 53 17.93 -12.68 -5.68
N THR A 54 18.16 -11.42 -5.28
CA THR A 54 19.40 -10.97 -4.62
C THR A 54 19.48 -11.39 -3.15
N ALA A 55 20.69 -11.47 -2.60
CA ALA A 55 20.89 -11.80 -1.18
C ALA A 55 20.48 -10.62 -0.27
N TYR A 56 20.95 -9.42 -0.61
CA TYR A 56 20.68 -8.17 0.11
C TYR A 56 19.71 -7.32 -0.69
N PRO A 57 18.48 -7.09 -0.19
CA PRO A 57 17.52 -6.21 -0.84
C PRO A 57 17.99 -4.76 -0.77
N SER A 58 17.54 -3.96 -1.73
CA SER A 58 17.91 -2.54 -1.88
C SER A 58 16.75 -1.59 -1.58
N ILE A 59 15.52 -2.01 -1.88
CA ILE A 59 14.32 -1.16 -1.87
C ILE A 59 13.21 -1.80 -1.05
N VAL A 60 13.01 -3.12 -1.17
CA VAL A 60 11.89 -3.82 -0.54
C VAL A 60 12.23 -4.15 0.90
N GLU A 61 11.78 -3.26 1.78
CA GLU A 61 11.75 -3.54 3.21
C GLU A 61 10.82 -4.72 3.52
N PHE A 62 11.13 -5.44 4.60
CA PHE A 62 10.33 -6.55 5.10
C PHE A 62 10.14 -7.68 4.07
N ARG A 63 11.11 -7.86 3.16
CA ARG A 63 11.07 -8.88 2.10
C ARG A 63 10.81 -10.28 2.65
N ASP A 64 11.51 -10.62 3.72
CA ASP A 64 11.45 -11.92 4.38
C ASP A 64 10.52 -11.88 5.61
N ALA A 65 9.52 -10.99 5.59
CA ALA A 65 8.47 -10.83 6.59
C ALA A 65 7.08 -11.11 5.98
N PRO A 66 6.66 -12.39 5.96
CA PRO A 66 5.54 -12.86 5.14
C PRO A 66 4.21 -12.10 5.25
N PRO A 67 3.72 -11.57 6.39
CA PRO A 67 2.42 -10.90 6.36
C PRO A 67 2.45 -9.54 5.67
N LEU A 68 3.52 -8.75 5.86
CA LEU A 68 3.49 -7.33 5.46
C LEU A 68 3.41 -7.17 3.94
N ASN A 69 4.36 -7.73 3.21
CA ASN A 69 4.40 -7.58 1.75
C ASN A 69 3.30 -8.37 1.03
N ARG A 70 2.78 -9.45 1.63
CA ARG A 70 1.60 -10.16 1.10
C ARG A 70 0.34 -9.31 1.23
N ILE A 71 0.08 -8.72 2.39
CA ILE A 71 -1.08 -7.84 2.61
C ILE A 71 -1.01 -6.63 1.70
N ARG A 72 0.17 -5.99 1.60
CA ARG A 72 0.39 -4.86 0.68
C ARG A 72 0.05 -5.23 -0.76
N PHE A 73 0.58 -6.34 -1.26
CA PHE A 73 0.28 -6.80 -2.62
C PHE A 73 -1.22 -7.09 -2.81
N ILE A 74 -1.84 -7.86 -1.92
CA ILE A 74 -3.27 -8.22 -2.01
C ILE A 74 -4.16 -6.96 -1.96
N ALA A 75 -3.86 -6.02 -1.07
CA ALA A 75 -4.62 -4.79 -0.93
C ALA A 75 -4.52 -3.90 -2.18
N LEU A 76 -3.30 -3.71 -2.72
CA LEU A 76 -3.09 -2.95 -3.93
C LEU A 76 -3.75 -3.63 -5.14
N PHE A 77 -3.62 -4.95 -5.26
CA PHE A 77 -4.25 -5.72 -6.32
C PHE A 77 -5.78 -5.65 -6.25
N ALA A 78 -6.36 -5.86 -5.08
CA ALA A 78 -7.80 -5.73 -4.88
C ALA A 78 -8.28 -4.32 -5.24
N THR A 79 -7.57 -3.28 -4.80
CA THR A 79 -7.90 -1.89 -5.12
C THR A 79 -7.90 -1.64 -6.62
N VAL A 80 -6.79 -1.92 -7.31
CA VAL A 80 -6.66 -1.73 -8.76
C VAL A 80 -7.70 -2.56 -9.50
N PHE A 81 -7.91 -3.82 -9.10
CA PHE A 81 -8.88 -4.71 -9.74
C PHE A 81 -10.32 -4.19 -9.61
N PHE A 82 -10.79 -3.86 -8.41
CA PHE A 82 -12.16 -3.37 -8.21
C PHE A 82 -12.38 -2.03 -8.93
N LEU A 83 -11.41 -1.11 -8.85
CA LEU A 83 -11.48 0.17 -9.54
C LEU A 83 -11.52 -0.02 -11.06
N THR A 84 -10.76 -0.99 -11.58
CA THR A 84 -10.78 -1.38 -13.00
C THR A 84 -12.14 -1.94 -13.42
N VAL A 85 -12.74 -2.82 -12.61
CA VAL A 85 -14.07 -3.39 -12.88
C VAL A 85 -15.16 -2.31 -12.86
N MET A 86 -15.06 -1.36 -11.93
CA MET A 86 -15.96 -0.20 -11.86
C MET A 86 -15.79 0.72 -13.07
N ALA A 87 -14.57 1.01 -13.49
CA ALA A 87 -14.30 1.78 -14.71
C ALA A 87 -14.86 1.07 -15.95
N LYS A 88 -14.70 -0.26 -16.05
CA LYS A 88 -15.24 -1.07 -17.14
C LYS A 88 -16.78 -0.99 -17.21
N HIS A 89 -17.47 -0.87 -16.08
CA HIS A 89 -18.93 -0.76 -16.02
C HIS A 89 -19.46 0.37 -16.91
N ALA A 90 -18.74 1.50 -16.97
CA ALA A 90 -19.15 2.67 -17.74
C ALA A 90 -19.11 2.44 -19.27
N VAL A 91 -18.34 1.46 -19.75
CA VAL A 91 -18.11 1.24 -21.20
C VAL A 91 -18.72 -0.08 -21.67
N ALA A 92 -18.66 -1.13 -20.85
CA ALA A 92 -19.13 -2.47 -21.18
C ALA A 92 -19.81 -3.13 -19.97
N PRO A 93 -21.04 -2.70 -19.62
CA PRO A 93 -21.74 -3.20 -18.45
C PRO A 93 -22.12 -4.68 -18.60
N THR A 94 -21.81 -5.44 -17.58
CA THR A 94 -22.19 -6.85 -17.37
C THR A 94 -22.73 -7.02 -15.96
N GLY A 95 -23.45 -8.13 -15.67
CA GLY A 95 -24.00 -8.39 -14.32
C GLY A 95 -22.95 -8.31 -13.20
N LEU A 96 -21.74 -8.81 -13.43
CA LEU A 96 -20.63 -8.70 -12.48
C LEU A 96 -20.20 -7.24 -12.25
N THR A 97 -20.01 -6.47 -13.33
CA THR A 97 -19.60 -5.06 -13.21
C THR A 97 -20.67 -4.21 -12.51
N THR A 98 -21.96 -4.51 -12.74
CA THR A 98 -23.08 -3.83 -12.10
C THR A 98 -23.09 -4.10 -10.60
N LEU A 99 -22.87 -5.35 -10.18
CA LEU A 99 -22.77 -5.71 -8.77
C LEU A 99 -21.60 -5.00 -8.09
N VAL A 100 -20.43 -4.98 -8.74
CA VAL A 100 -19.26 -4.31 -8.16
C VAL A 100 -19.45 -2.80 -8.11
N ALA A 101 -20.02 -2.19 -9.14
CA ALA A 101 -20.31 -0.76 -9.17
C ALA A 101 -21.36 -0.36 -8.12
N SER A 102 -22.42 -1.16 -7.92
CA SER A 102 -23.44 -0.87 -6.92
C SER A 102 -22.90 -1.00 -5.49
N LEU A 103 -22.09 -2.02 -5.20
CA LEU A 103 -21.38 -2.13 -3.92
C LEU A 103 -20.40 -0.98 -3.72
N GLY A 104 -19.67 -0.59 -4.77
CA GLY A 104 -18.77 0.57 -4.74
C GLY A 104 -19.52 1.88 -4.46
N GLY A 105 -20.72 2.05 -5.01
CA GLY A 105 -21.67 3.11 -4.71
C GLY A 105 -21.98 3.19 -3.22
N LEU A 106 -22.49 2.09 -2.66
CA LEU A 106 -22.85 2.00 -1.24
C LEU A 106 -21.66 2.27 -0.31
N ILE A 107 -20.49 1.71 -0.61
CA ILE A 107 -19.27 1.96 0.15
C ILE A 107 -18.91 3.44 0.06
N GLY A 108 -18.90 4.00 -1.16
CA GLY A 108 -18.60 5.41 -1.41
C GLY A 108 -19.49 6.35 -0.60
N ASP A 109 -20.81 6.12 -0.61
CA ASP A 109 -21.77 6.88 0.19
C ASP A 109 -21.50 6.76 1.71
N ALA A 110 -21.20 5.55 2.19
CA ALA A 110 -20.98 5.30 3.62
C ALA A 110 -19.73 5.99 4.18
N VAL A 111 -18.66 6.12 3.39
CA VAL A 111 -17.40 6.76 3.84
C VAL A 111 -17.28 8.23 3.42
N ASP A 112 -18.27 8.77 2.71
CA ASP A 112 -18.33 10.15 2.25
C ASP A 112 -19.10 11.08 3.22
N PHE A 113 -18.62 11.18 4.46
CA PHE A 113 -19.17 12.07 5.49
C PHE A 113 -18.31 13.35 5.66
N PRO A 114 -18.82 14.40 6.33
CA PRO A 114 -18.07 15.64 6.54
C PRO A 114 -16.70 15.38 7.15
N TYR A 115 -15.67 16.02 6.58
CA TYR A 115 -14.26 15.89 6.99
C TYR A 115 -13.62 14.52 6.79
N SER A 116 -14.26 13.57 6.09
CA SER A 116 -13.61 12.30 5.74
C SER A 116 -12.50 12.50 4.68
N PRO A 117 -11.48 11.62 4.63
CA PRO A 117 -10.48 11.66 3.55
C PRO A 117 -11.10 11.56 2.16
N VAL A 118 -12.16 10.75 2.02
CA VAL A 118 -12.90 10.58 0.77
C VAL A 118 -13.59 11.88 0.35
N ARG A 119 -14.20 12.59 1.30
CA ARG A 119 -14.76 13.93 1.04
C ARG A 119 -13.69 14.90 0.54
N LEU A 120 -12.48 14.86 1.10
CA LEU A 120 -11.38 15.74 0.65
C LEU A 120 -10.91 15.41 -0.77
N VAL A 121 -10.89 14.13 -1.18
CA VAL A 121 -10.59 13.75 -2.58
C VAL A 121 -11.62 14.35 -3.54
N ILE A 122 -12.89 14.30 -3.17
CA ILE A 122 -13.97 14.88 -3.99
C ILE A 122 -13.79 16.40 -4.13
N LEU A 123 -13.37 17.09 -3.07
CA LEU A 123 -13.13 18.53 -3.10
C LEU A 123 -12.00 18.96 -4.05
N ILE A 124 -11.18 18.04 -4.56
CA ILE A 124 -10.22 18.32 -5.64
C ILE A 124 -10.97 18.78 -6.90
N LEU A 125 -12.14 18.21 -7.17
CA LEU A 125 -12.96 18.52 -8.33
C LEU A 125 -13.47 19.97 -8.31
N PRO A 126 -13.68 20.59 -9.48
CA PRO A 126 -14.32 21.89 -9.57
C PRO A 126 -15.83 21.78 -9.27
N SER A 127 -16.46 22.90 -8.89
CA SER A 127 -17.87 22.93 -8.47
C SER A 127 -18.86 22.61 -9.59
N ASP A 128 -18.44 22.76 -10.84
CA ASP A 128 -19.19 22.47 -12.07
C ASP A 128 -18.82 21.11 -12.69
N ALA A 129 -18.08 20.27 -11.97
CA ALA A 129 -17.72 18.92 -12.44
C ALA A 129 -18.99 18.11 -12.79
N PRO A 130 -18.98 17.35 -13.91
CA PRO A 130 -20.11 16.50 -14.27
C PRO A 130 -20.42 15.48 -13.17
N LEU A 131 -21.72 15.22 -12.93
CA LEU A 131 -22.18 14.27 -11.91
C LEU A 131 -21.53 12.89 -12.06
N ALA A 132 -21.37 12.41 -13.29
CA ALA A 132 -20.72 11.13 -13.55
C ALA A 132 -19.25 11.07 -13.08
N LEU A 133 -18.50 12.18 -13.19
CA LEU A 133 -17.13 12.25 -12.69
C LEU A 133 -17.13 12.29 -11.15
N TYR A 134 -18.02 13.08 -10.55
CA TYR A 134 -18.18 13.15 -9.11
C TYR A 134 -18.43 11.76 -8.52
N GLU A 135 -19.39 11.02 -9.08
CA GLU A 135 -19.72 9.66 -8.65
C GLU A 135 -18.55 8.71 -8.86
N ALA A 136 -17.89 8.74 -10.02
CA ALA A 136 -16.75 7.89 -10.31
C ALA A 136 -15.60 8.11 -9.30
N VAL A 137 -15.27 9.36 -8.98
CA VAL A 137 -14.23 9.71 -8.01
C VAL A 137 -14.61 9.27 -6.61
N ARG A 138 -15.85 9.55 -6.17
CA ARG A 138 -16.35 9.20 -4.84
C ARG A 138 -16.34 7.68 -4.61
N MET A 139 -16.92 6.92 -5.55
CA MET A 139 -16.96 5.46 -5.45
C MET A 139 -15.54 4.88 -5.44
N SER A 140 -14.68 5.35 -6.34
CA SER A 140 -13.28 4.92 -6.44
C SER A 140 -12.52 5.18 -5.13
N ALA A 141 -12.61 6.41 -4.62
CA ALA A 141 -11.96 6.81 -3.38
C ALA A 141 -12.49 6.01 -2.19
N GLY A 142 -13.80 5.79 -2.12
CA GLY A 142 -14.42 5.03 -1.03
C GLY A 142 -13.98 3.57 -0.98
N VAL A 143 -13.98 2.88 -2.13
CA VAL A 143 -13.52 1.49 -2.24
C VAL A 143 -12.03 1.38 -1.91
N ALA A 144 -11.19 2.24 -2.50
CA ALA A 144 -9.75 2.21 -2.27
C ALA A 144 -9.39 2.49 -0.81
N TYR A 145 -10.02 3.50 -0.19
CA TYR A 145 -9.81 3.83 1.21
C TYR A 145 -10.24 2.69 2.14
N THR A 146 -11.38 2.06 1.87
CA THR A 146 -11.89 0.93 2.65
C THR A 146 -10.95 -0.26 2.59
N ILE A 147 -10.46 -0.62 1.40
CA ILE A 147 -9.49 -1.72 1.23
C ILE A 147 -8.18 -1.41 1.97
N ALA A 148 -7.66 -0.19 1.84
CA ALA A 148 -6.44 0.25 2.51
C ALA A 148 -6.58 0.24 4.05
N PHE A 149 -7.74 0.67 4.55
CA PHE A 149 -8.08 0.61 5.97
C PHE A 149 -8.15 -0.83 6.48
N LEU A 150 -8.88 -1.71 5.79
CA LEU A 150 -8.98 -3.13 6.14
C LEU A 150 -7.61 -3.81 6.12
N ALA A 151 -6.78 -3.54 5.12
CA ALA A 151 -5.42 -4.07 5.05
C ALA A 151 -4.57 -3.68 6.26
N THR A 152 -4.66 -2.41 6.66
CA THR A 152 -3.96 -1.89 7.85
C THR A 152 -4.48 -2.54 9.13
N LEU A 153 -5.80 -2.69 9.26
CA LEU A 153 -6.44 -3.33 10.41
C LEU A 153 -6.06 -4.81 10.51
N ILE A 154 -6.11 -5.55 9.40
CA ILE A 154 -5.68 -6.96 9.33
C ILE A 154 -4.22 -7.06 9.78
N PHE A 155 -3.33 -6.22 9.26
CA PHE A 155 -1.93 -6.24 9.66
C PHE A 155 -1.75 -5.95 11.16
N LEU A 156 -2.47 -4.96 11.70
CA LEU A 156 -2.45 -4.66 13.13
C LEU A 156 -2.91 -5.86 13.97
N MET A 157 -3.98 -6.56 13.55
CA MET A 157 -4.46 -7.77 14.21
C MET A 157 -3.42 -8.89 14.16
N LEU A 158 -2.72 -9.10 13.03
CA LEU A 158 -1.65 -10.09 12.93
C LEU A 158 -0.51 -9.80 13.90
N VAL A 159 -0.15 -8.52 14.08
CA VAL A 159 0.91 -8.11 15.01
C VAL A 159 0.47 -8.26 16.46
N ARG A 160 -0.75 -7.84 16.80
CA ARG A 160 -1.25 -7.79 18.19
C ARG A 160 -1.77 -9.13 18.70
N LEU A 161 -2.46 -9.91 17.87
CA LEU A 161 -3.15 -11.15 18.29
C LEU A 161 -2.35 -12.40 17.96
N LEU A 162 -1.65 -12.42 16.81
CA LEU A 162 -0.91 -13.59 16.32
C LEU A 162 0.60 -13.50 16.60
N GLY A 163 1.03 -12.47 17.31
CA GLY A 163 2.37 -12.35 17.88
C GLY A 163 3.50 -12.19 16.86
N TRP A 164 3.20 -11.91 15.58
CA TRP A 164 4.22 -11.70 14.55
C TRP A 164 5.34 -10.76 15.05
N PRO A 165 6.63 -11.00 14.74
CA PRO A 165 7.22 -12.07 13.90
C PRO A 165 7.59 -13.39 14.60
N THR A 166 7.30 -13.59 15.89
CA THR A 166 7.96 -14.65 16.70
C THR A 166 7.72 -16.10 16.25
N GLY A 167 6.64 -16.37 15.51
CA GLY A 167 6.33 -17.71 14.99
C GLY A 167 6.93 -18.08 13.63
N ALA A 168 7.61 -17.16 12.93
CA ALA A 168 8.02 -17.34 11.53
C ALA A 168 9.52 -17.67 11.32
N GLY A 169 10.26 -17.96 12.40
CA GLY A 169 11.71 -18.21 12.36
C GLY A 169 12.55 -17.00 12.79
N SER A 170 13.87 -17.07 12.60
CA SER A 170 14.78 -15.98 12.98
C SER A 170 14.57 -14.74 12.11
N PHE A 171 14.17 -13.63 12.74
CA PHE A 171 13.96 -12.35 12.05
C PHE A 171 15.27 -11.57 11.97
N ASN A 172 15.85 -11.46 10.78
CA ASN A 172 17.02 -10.62 10.56
C ASN A 172 16.57 -9.17 10.29
N VAL A 173 16.78 -8.30 11.28
CA VAL A 173 16.39 -6.88 11.23
C VAL A 173 17.07 -6.15 10.08
N TRP A 174 18.37 -6.36 9.87
CA TRP A 174 19.18 -5.63 8.88
C TRP A 174 18.83 -5.99 7.44
N ILE A 175 18.50 -7.27 7.19
CA ILE A 175 18.02 -7.71 5.87
C ILE A 175 16.62 -7.14 5.58
N ASN A 176 15.78 -6.99 6.61
CA ASN A 176 14.41 -6.52 6.45
C ASN A 176 14.27 -4.99 6.53
N LEU A 177 15.30 -4.28 6.97
CA LEU A 177 15.35 -2.81 7.02
C LEU A 177 16.65 -2.31 6.36
N PRO A 178 16.83 -2.51 5.03
CA PRO A 178 18.06 -2.14 4.33
C PRO A 178 18.32 -0.62 4.34
N LEU A 179 17.27 0.19 4.50
CA LEU A 179 17.37 1.65 4.55
C LEU A 179 17.61 2.20 5.96
N PHE A 180 17.65 1.35 6.99
CA PHE A 180 17.88 1.77 8.37
C PHE A 180 19.36 1.62 8.71
N ASP A 181 20.03 2.74 9.00
CA ASP A 181 21.45 2.76 9.37
C ASP A 181 21.64 2.41 10.87
N PRO A 182 22.35 1.30 11.20
CA PRO A 182 22.72 0.96 12.58
C PRO A 182 23.66 1.98 13.23
N THR A 183 24.50 2.63 12.42
CA THR A 183 25.77 3.23 12.85
C THR A 183 25.68 4.73 13.09
N THR A 184 24.62 5.39 12.61
CA THR A 184 24.28 6.74 13.05
C THR A 184 24.04 6.70 14.56
N GLY A 185 24.72 7.52 15.35
CA GLY A 185 24.79 7.39 16.82
C GLY A 185 23.45 7.29 17.56
N GLY A 186 23.50 6.75 18.79
CA GLY A 186 22.34 6.56 19.69
C GLY A 186 21.82 5.13 19.76
N ASP A 187 20.80 4.89 20.60
CA ASP A 187 20.20 3.55 20.76
C ASP A 187 19.26 3.20 19.59
N VAL A 188 19.52 2.04 18.97
CA VAL A 188 18.75 1.49 17.85
C VAL A 188 17.27 1.34 18.19
N VAL A 189 16.94 0.88 19.41
CA VAL A 189 15.55 0.67 19.85
C VAL A 189 14.79 2.00 19.90
N GLN A 190 15.40 3.02 20.52
CA GLN A 190 14.81 4.36 20.59
C GLN A 190 14.55 4.95 19.20
N ARG A 191 15.47 4.75 18.24
CA ARG A 191 15.29 5.19 16.85
C ARG A 191 14.14 4.46 16.16
N LEU A 192 14.06 3.13 16.30
CA LEU A 192 12.97 2.34 15.75
C LEU A 192 11.59 2.84 16.25
N HIS A 193 11.44 3.12 17.54
CA HIS A 193 10.18 3.67 18.07
C HIS A 193 9.89 5.10 17.62
N ARG A 194 10.92 5.95 17.49
CA ARG A 194 10.74 7.30 16.95
C ARG A 194 10.27 7.25 15.51
N ASP A 195 10.95 6.49 14.66
CA ASP A 195 10.64 6.39 13.24
C ASP A 195 9.30 5.68 13.04
N ALA A 196 8.97 4.69 13.87
CA ALA A 196 7.64 4.07 13.90
C ALA A 196 6.52 5.08 14.15
N ARG A 197 6.68 5.95 15.16
CA ARG A 197 5.71 7.01 15.48
C ARG A 197 5.58 8.00 14.33
N ILE A 198 6.69 8.43 13.73
CA ILE A 198 6.68 9.32 12.57
C ILE A 198 5.91 8.68 11.41
N ASN A 199 6.21 7.42 11.06
CA ASN A 199 5.50 6.72 10.00
C ASN A 199 3.99 6.61 10.29
N ILE A 200 3.59 6.25 11.52
CA ILE A 200 2.15 6.16 11.87
C ILE A 200 1.47 7.53 11.76
N ILE A 201 2.05 8.58 12.33
CA ILE A 201 1.49 9.94 12.27
C ILE A 201 1.37 10.41 10.82
N LEU A 202 2.44 10.29 10.02
CA LEU A 202 2.42 10.64 8.61
C LEU A 202 1.37 9.83 7.85
N GLY A 203 1.30 8.52 8.07
CA GLY A 203 0.34 7.65 7.41
C GLY A 203 -1.12 7.98 7.75
N VAL A 204 -1.41 8.52 8.94
CA VAL A 204 -2.75 9.01 9.28
C VAL A 204 -3.04 10.37 8.64
N LEU A 205 -2.04 11.24 8.52
CA LEU A 205 -2.21 12.60 7.99
C LEU A 205 -2.25 12.64 6.46
N LEU A 206 -1.50 11.78 5.78
CA LEU A 206 -1.34 11.80 4.32
C LEU A 206 -2.65 11.69 3.52
N PRO A 207 -3.65 10.87 3.88
CA PRO A 207 -4.93 10.82 3.18
C PRO A 207 -5.64 12.17 3.14
N PHE A 208 -5.37 13.07 4.09
CA PHE A 208 -5.91 14.42 4.16
C PHE A 208 -4.98 15.44 3.48
N LEU A 209 -3.68 15.30 3.69
CA LEU A 209 -2.68 16.21 3.14
C LEU A 209 -2.57 16.12 1.61
N ILE A 210 -2.61 14.91 1.05
CA ILE A 210 -2.48 14.71 -0.40
C ILE A 210 -3.60 15.44 -1.17
N PRO A 211 -4.90 15.25 -0.85
CA PRO A 211 -5.96 15.99 -1.52
C PRO A 211 -5.87 17.50 -1.32
N ALA A 212 -5.48 17.96 -0.13
CA ALA A 212 -5.31 19.39 0.14
C ALA A 212 -4.21 20.00 -0.76
N LEU A 213 -3.06 19.33 -0.86
CA LEU A 213 -1.97 19.75 -1.74
C LEU A 213 -2.38 19.71 -3.22
N MET A 214 -3.12 18.68 -3.63
CA MET A 214 -3.66 18.61 -5.00
C MET A 214 -4.64 19.75 -5.29
N LYS A 215 -5.51 20.11 -4.34
CA LYS A 215 -6.42 21.25 -4.49
C LYS A 215 -5.66 22.56 -4.61
N MET A 216 -4.61 22.77 -3.82
CA MET A 216 -3.74 23.95 -3.93
C MET A 216 -3.01 24.00 -5.29
N ALA A 217 -2.61 22.85 -5.82
CA ALA A 217 -1.96 22.72 -7.11
C ALA A 217 -2.94 22.77 -8.31
N SER A 218 -4.26 22.85 -8.08
CA SER A 218 -5.28 22.81 -9.15
C SER A 218 -5.19 23.96 -10.16
N ALA A 219 -4.53 25.07 -9.79
CA ALA A 219 -4.21 26.16 -10.71
C ALA A 219 -3.18 25.75 -11.79
N ILE A 220 -2.45 24.66 -11.57
CA ILE A 220 -1.38 24.15 -12.44
C ILE A 220 -1.76 22.78 -13.03
N ILE A 221 -2.47 21.95 -12.26
CA ILE A 221 -2.92 20.60 -12.65
C ILE A 221 -4.44 20.62 -12.81
N ASP A 222 -4.91 20.53 -14.05
CA ASP A 222 -6.34 20.46 -14.35
C ASP A 222 -6.95 19.17 -13.76
N PRO A 223 -7.92 19.26 -12.82
CA PRO A 223 -8.61 18.08 -12.27
C PRO A 223 -9.32 17.23 -13.34
N ALA A 224 -9.57 17.76 -14.53
CA ALA A 224 -10.16 17.03 -15.65
C ALA A 224 -9.33 15.81 -16.09
N ILE A 225 -8.05 15.71 -15.70
CA ILE A 225 -7.24 14.49 -15.92
C ILE A 225 -7.87 13.23 -15.30
N LEU A 226 -8.72 13.38 -14.29
CA LEU A 226 -9.43 12.28 -13.62
C LEU A 226 -10.61 11.73 -14.46
N HIS A 227 -10.99 12.39 -15.56
CA HIS A 227 -11.92 11.80 -16.54
C HIS A 227 -11.33 10.55 -17.21
N ASN A 228 -10.00 10.47 -17.30
CA ASN A 228 -9.34 9.29 -17.82
C ASN A 228 -9.39 8.16 -16.76
N PRO A 229 -10.02 7.02 -17.05
CA PRO A 229 -10.14 5.94 -16.08
C PRO A 229 -8.80 5.38 -15.59
N HIS A 230 -7.77 5.33 -16.43
CA HIS A 230 -6.44 4.85 -16.02
C HIS A 230 -5.80 5.81 -15.02
N THR A 231 -5.86 7.12 -15.29
CA THR A 231 -5.39 8.15 -14.37
C THR A 231 -6.14 8.05 -13.05
N LEU A 232 -7.47 7.95 -13.09
CA LEU A 232 -8.29 7.80 -11.88
C LEU A 232 -7.89 6.57 -11.05
N ILE A 233 -7.80 5.39 -11.68
CA ILE A 233 -7.44 4.14 -11.02
C ILE A 233 -6.08 4.29 -10.30
N TRP A 234 -5.05 4.79 -10.99
CA TRP A 234 -3.72 4.89 -10.42
C TRP A 234 -3.60 5.98 -9.37
N THR A 235 -4.17 7.17 -9.59
CA THR A 235 -4.15 8.27 -8.63
C THR A 235 -4.84 7.89 -7.33
N ILE A 236 -6.03 7.29 -7.41
CA ILE A 236 -6.79 6.89 -6.22
C ILE A 236 -6.14 5.69 -5.52
N SER A 237 -5.62 4.72 -6.28
CA SER A 237 -4.88 3.59 -5.70
C SER A 237 -3.65 4.09 -4.94
N ALA A 238 -2.86 5.01 -5.52
CA ALA A 238 -1.69 5.57 -4.86
C ALA A 238 -2.06 6.39 -3.61
N TRP A 239 -3.10 7.22 -3.70
CA TRP A 239 -3.59 8.02 -2.58
C TRP A 239 -4.00 7.19 -1.37
N ALA A 240 -4.72 6.07 -1.57
CA ALA A 240 -5.15 5.21 -0.47
C ALA A 240 -4.04 4.26 0.02
N PHE A 241 -3.24 3.71 -0.90
CA PHE A 241 -2.27 2.67 -0.60
C PHE A 241 -0.99 3.18 0.07
N LEU A 242 -0.50 4.36 -0.34
CA LEU A 242 0.74 4.94 0.19
C LEU A 242 0.65 5.17 1.72
N PRO A 243 -0.40 5.84 2.24
CA PRO A 243 -0.51 6.06 3.68
C PRO A 243 -0.66 4.76 4.46
N ALA A 244 -1.50 3.82 3.99
CA ALA A 244 -1.65 2.51 4.62
C ALA A 244 -0.32 1.73 4.69
N SER A 245 0.49 1.79 3.62
CA SER A 245 1.81 1.15 3.58
C SER A 245 2.77 1.75 4.60
N ILE A 246 2.74 3.06 4.80
CA ILE A 246 3.54 3.78 5.80
C ILE A 246 3.06 3.44 7.22
N ILE A 247 1.74 3.38 7.48
CA ILE A 247 1.22 2.96 8.79
C ILE A 247 1.69 1.54 9.12
N MET A 248 1.50 0.59 8.21
CA MET A 248 1.93 -0.80 8.42
C MET A 248 3.44 -0.90 8.65
N ARG A 249 4.25 -0.09 7.94
CA ARG A 249 5.69 0.03 8.19
C ARG A 249 5.97 0.47 9.62
N GLY A 250 5.30 1.53 10.10
CA GLY A 250 5.47 2.04 11.46
C GLY A 250 5.06 1.01 12.52
N ILE A 251 3.95 0.29 12.33
CA ILE A 251 3.53 -0.80 13.22
C ILE A 251 4.61 -1.88 13.29
N ALA A 252 5.15 -2.29 12.14
CA ALA A 252 6.21 -3.31 12.07
C ALA A 252 7.50 -2.86 12.80
N MET A 253 7.94 -1.62 12.57
CA MET A 253 9.12 -1.06 13.22
C MET A 253 8.95 -0.96 14.74
N SER A 254 7.78 -0.53 15.22
CA SER A 254 7.49 -0.48 16.67
C SER A 254 7.60 -1.87 17.29
N ARG A 255 6.98 -2.88 16.65
CA ARG A 255 7.00 -4.26 17.14
C ARG A 255 8.42 -4.82 17.22
N ILE A 256 9.25 -4.51 16.23
CA ILE A 256 10.66 -4.96 16.22
C ILE A 256 11.44 -4.29 17.35
N GLY A 257 11.21 -3.00 17.59
CA GLY A 257 11.76 -2.29 18.75
C GLY A 257 11.44 -3.01 20.06
N ASP A 258 10.16 -3.32 20.29
CA ASP A 258 9.69 -4.02 21.49
C ASP A 258 10.40 -5.38 21.69
N LEU A 259 10.54 -6.15 20.60
CA LEU A 259 11.18 -7.48 20.66
C LEU A 259 12.68 -7.40 20.96
N ILE A 260 13.38 -6.39 20.41
CA ILE A 260 14.80 -6.19 20.69
C ILE A 260 14.98 -5.79 22.16
N GLU A 261 14.12 -4.91 22.69
CA GLU A 261 14.16 -4.51 24.08
C GLU A 261 13.91 -5.69 25.03
N GLU A 262 12.90 -6.52 24.72
CA GLU A 262 12.59 -7.73 25.48
C GLU A 262 13.76 -8.73 25.44
N GLN A 263 14.37 -8.92 24.28
CA GLN A 263 15.53 -9.80 24.14
C GLN A 263 16.73 -9.29 24.97
N ARG A 264 17.03 -7.98 24.93
CA ARG A 264 18.08 -7.38 25.76
C ARG A 264 17.82 -7.61 27.24
N ARG A 265 16.59 -7.37 27.71
CA ARG A 265 16.20 -7.59 29.11
C ARG A 265 16.42 -9.04 29.55
N ARG A 266 16.07 -10.02 28.71
CA ARG A 266 16.30 -11.44 28.98
C ARG A 266 17.79 -11.78 29.04
N THR A 267 18.60 -11.23 28.15
CA THR A 267 20.06 -11.45 28.16
C THR A 267 20.72 -10.89 29.42
N TYR A 268 20.33 -9.69 29.87
CA TYR A 268 20.83 -9.12 31.12
C TYR A 268 20.43 -9.96 32.34
N ALA A 269 19.16 -10.37 32.45
CA ALA A 269 18.70 -11.21 33.54
C ALA A 269 19.42 -12.57 33.61
N ASN A 270 19.69 -13.18 32.45
CA ASN A 270 20.45 -14.44 32.38
C ASN A 270 21.92 -14.25 32.79
N ALA A 271 22.53 -13.12 32.44
CA ALA A 271 23.91 -12.81 32.82
C ALA A 271 24.04 -12.59 34.34
N GLU A 272 23.08 -11.89 34.96
CA GLU A 272 23.01 -11.73 36.41
C GLU A 272 22.84 -13.09 37.11
N ALA A 273 21.92 -13.93 36.63
CA ALA A 273 21.72 -15.27 37.19
C ALA A 273 22.98 -16.15 37.09
N ALA A 274 23.72 -16.05 35.99
CA ALA A 274 24.97 -16.80 35.80
C ALA A 274 26.13 -16.30 36.68
N GLN A 275 26.07 -15.07 37.21
CA GLN A 275 27.06 -14.53 38.16
C GLN A 275 26.75 -14.90 39.62
N THR A 276 25.51 -15.33 39.91
CA THR A 276 25.06 -15.72 41.25
C THR A 276 25.21 -17.22 41.56
N VAL A 277 25.70 -18.02 40.61
CA VAL A 277 26.00 -19.47 40.74
C VAL A 277 27.50 -19.67 40.77
#